data_AF-A0A7C2EL67-F1
#
_entry.id   AF-A0A7C2EL67-F1
#
_cell.length_a   1.000
_cell.length_b   1.000
_cell.length_c   1.000
_cell.angle_alpha   90.00
_cell.angle_beta   90.00
_cell.angle_gamma   90.00
#
_symmetry.space_group_name_H-M   'P 1'
#
loop_
_entity.id
_entity.type
_entity.pdbx_description
1 polymer ?
#
loop_
_entity_poly.entity_id
_entity_poly.type
_entity_poly.pdbx_seq_one_letter_code
_entity_poly.pdbx_strand_id
1 'polypeptide(L)'
;MSASYRLAELPRAFVSTAMPVQTGQVIAVRASENLQAALDKAIPGDTVEIEAGSSFTGNFRFSPRTGLGVVVIRSSRYLELPEGVRVTPADRPKMPTLISKDNQEAFTVMPGASGVRLIGIEITANPAFSSNGGLVSLGENDSTQTSAAQAPSDVIVDRCYIHGIPGKSMKRGVSIHAKDSAVIDS
;
A
#
# COMPACT_ATOMS: atom_id res chain seq x y z
N MET A 1 -38.89 12.75 -31.00
CA MET A 1 -37.42 12.61 -31.16
C MET A 1 -36.95 11.62 -30.11
N SER A 2 -36.48 10.44 -30.51
CA SER A 2 -35.95 9.45 -29.56
C SER A 2 -34.48 9.75 -29.30
N ALA A 3 -34.11 9.97 -28.03
CA ALA A 3 -32.72 10.15 -27.65
C ALA A 3 -32.00 8.80 -27.75
N SER A 4 -31.06 8.68 -28.69
CA SER A 4 -30.16 7.53 -28.76
C SER A 4 -29.10 7.69 -27.68
N TYR A 5 -29.25 7.01 -26.55
CA TYR A 5 -28.20 6.95 -25.54
C TYR A 5 -27.05 6.09 -26.07
N ARG A 6 -25.82 6.63 -26.11
CA ARG A 6 -24.64 5.81 -26.31
C ARG A 6 -24.46 4.93 -25.07
N LEU A 7 -24.45 3.62 -25.26
CA LEU A 7 -24.08 2.67 -24.21
C LEU A 7 -22.64 2.96 -23.76
N ALA A 8 -22.38 2.82 -22.46
CA ALA A 8 -21.03 2.89 -21.93
C ALA A 8 -20.14 1.85 -22.64
N GLU A 9 -18.95 2.27 -23.04
CA GLU A 9 -17.95 1.36 -23.58
C GLU A 9 -17.21 0.63 -22.46
N LEU A 10 -16.68 -0.56 -22.76
CA LEU A 10 -15.82 -1.30 -21.82
C LEU A 10 -14.57 -0.46 -21.48
N PRO A 11 -13.94 -0.72 -20.31
CA PRO A 11 -12.68 -0.07 -19.96
C PRO A 11 -11.66 -0.18 -21.09
N ARG A 12 -11.12 0.97 -21.52
CA ARG A 12 -10.09 1.03 -22.56
C ARG A 12 -8.68 0.70 -22.03
N ALA A 13 -8.54 0.60 -20.71
CA ALA A 13 -7.30 0.27 -20.02
C ALA A 13 -7.61 -0.59 -18.78
N PHE A 14 -6.67 -1.46 -18.44
CA PHE A 14 -6.70 -2.30 -17.25
C PHE A 14 -5.40 -2.14 -16.48
N VAL A 15 -5.50 -2.11 -15.15
CA VAL A 15 -4.33 -2.19 -14.28
C VAL A 15 -3.89 -3.65 -14.23
N SER A 16 -2.67 -3.94 -14.68
CA SER A 16 -2.11 -5.29 -14.56
C SER A 16 -1.83 -5.59 -13.09
N THR A 17 -2.45 -6.63 -12.57
CA THR A 17 -2.24 -7.12 -11.20
C THR A 17 -1.37 -8.37 -11.15
N ALA A 18 -0.79 -8.78 -12.28
CA ALA A 18 0.14 -9.90 -12.35
C ALA A 18 1.35 -9.67 -11.42
N MET A 19 1.86 -10.75 -10.83
CA MET A 19 3.05 -10.65 -9.99
C MET A 19 4.24 -10.16 -10.81
N PRO A 20 4.95 -9.09 -10.38
CA PRO A 20 6.13 -8.63 -11.08
C PRO A 20 7.26 -9.64 -10.89
N VAL A 21 8.05 -9.88 -11.94
CA VAL A 21 9.33 -10.56 -11.79
C VAL A 21 10.28 -9.59 -11.08
N GLN A 22 10.83 -10.01 -9.95
CA GLN A 22 11.79 -9.22 -9.18
C GLN A 22 13.21 -9.59 -9.64
N THR A 23 13.99 -8.59 -10.01
CA THR A 23 15.36 -8.74 -10.53
C THR A 23 16.42 -8.19 -9.58
N GLY A 24 15.99 -7.48 -8.55
CA GLY A 24 16.84 -6.86 -7.53
C GLY A 24 17.09 -7.77 -6.34
N GLN A 25 17.54 -7.16 -5.25
CA GLN A 25 17.86 -7.86 -4.01
C GLN A 25 16.64 -8.00 -3.10
N VAL A 26 16.74 -8.92 -2.13
CA VAL A 26 15.81 -8.96 -1.00
C VAL A 26 16.41 -8.20 0.18
N ILE A 27 15.76 -7.11 0.57
CA ILE A 27 16.07 -6.32 1.76
C ILE A 27 15.19 -6.84 2.91
N ALA A 28 15.78 -7.71 3.73
CA ALA A 28 15.15 -8.22 4.94
C ALA A 28 14.94 -7.11 5.98
N VAL A 29 13.77 -7.11 6.63
CA VAL A 29 13.45 -6.25 7.77
C VAL A 29 12.89 -7.10 8.92
N ARG A 30 13.60 -7.12 10.04
CA ARG A 30 13.23 -7.81 11.29
C ARG A 30 12.57 -6.87 12.28
N ALA A 31 11.91 -7.40 13.31
CA ALA A 31 11.07 -6.64 14.24
C ALA A 31 11.73 -5.42 14.92
N SER A 32 13.05 -5.40 15.07
CA SER A 32 13.79 -4.29 15.70
C SER A 32 14.58 -3.43 14.70
N GLU A 33 14.43 -3.68 13.41
CA GLU A 33 15.12 -2.93 12.36
C GLU A 33 14.33 -1.69 11.92
N ASN A 34 15.00 -0.82 11.19
CA ASN A 34 14.40 0.41 10.70
C ASN A 34 13.71 0.17 9.35
N LEU A 35 12.39 -0.02 9.37
CA LEU A 35 11.59 -0.20 8.17
C LEU A 35 11.71 1.00 7.19
N GLN A 36 11.71 2.24 7.69
CA GLN A 36 11.83 3.41 6.81
C GLN A 36 13.17 3.40 6.05
N ALA A 37 14.28 3.05 6.73
CA ALA A 37 15.58 2.96 6.07
C ALA A 37 15.62 1.87 4.98
N ALA A 38 14.92 0.74 5.18
CA ALA A 38 14.77 -0.29 4.17
C ALA A 38 13.95 0.19 2.96
N LEU A 39 12.85 0.92 3.23
CA LEU A 39 12.06 1.58 2.18
C LEU A 39 12.94 2.56 1.40
N ASP A 40 13.66 3.45 2.08
CA ASP A 40 14.50 4.47 1.44
C ASP A 40 15.63 3.85 0.59
N LYS A 41 16.16 2.69 1.00
CA LYS A 41 17.22 1.97 0.29
C LYS A 41 16.73 1.23 -0.96
N ALA A 42 15.52 0.70 -0.95
CA ALA A 42 15.00 -0.14 -2.03
C ALA A 42 15.01 0.60 -3.37
N ILE A 43 15.38 -0.07 -4.45
CA ILE A 43 15.31 0.45 -5.83
C ILE A 43 14.38 -0.40 -6.70
N PRO A 44 13.87 0.10 -7.85
CA PRO A 44 12.99 -0.68 -8.71
C PRO A 44 13.53 -2.09 -9.01
N GLY A 45 12.72 -3.12 -8.77
CA GLY A 45 13.09 -4.53 -8.87
C GLY A 45 13.49 -5.19 -7.55
N ASP A 46 13.76 -4.42 -6.49
CA ASP A 46 14.03 -4.94 -5.15
C ASP A 46 12.75 -5.38 -4.42
N THR A 47 12.92 -6.33 -3.51
CA THR A 47 11.89 -6.72 -2.54
C THR A 47 12.28 -6.30 -1.13
N VAL A 48 11.44 -5.51 -0.46
CA VAL A 48 11.50 -5.30 1.00
C VAL A 48 10.67 -6.39 1.66
N GLU A 49 11.34 -7.35 2.31
CA GLU A 49 10.69 -8.48 2.97
C GLU A 49 10.68 -8.30 4.48
N ILE A 50 9.49 -8.12 5.03
CA ILE A 50 9.26 -7.79 6.43
C ILE A 50 8.83 -9.04 7.18
N GLU A 51 9.48 -9.31 8.31
CA GLU A 51 9.21 -10.47 9.18
C GLU A 51 7.74 -10.53 9.62
N ALA A 52 7.03 -11.60 9.27
CA ALA A 52 5.66 -11.81 9.71
C ALA A 52 5.54 -11.84 11.25
N GLY A 53 4.45 -11.27 11.79
CA GLY A 53 4.20 -11.17 13.23
C GLY A 53 4.97 -10.04 13.93
N SER A 54 5.87 -9.35 13.24
CA SER A 54 6.52 -8.14 13.78
C SER A 54 5.59 -6.92 13.72
N SER A 55 5.87 -5.89 14.51
CA SER A 55 5.09 -4.65 14.55
C SER A 55 6.00 -3.42 14.45
N PHE A 56 5.63 -2.48 13.60
CA PHE A 56 6.36 -1.23 13.38
C PHE A 56 5.42 -0.04 13.59
N THR A 57 5.74 0.81 14.56
CA THR A 57 4.98 2.04 14.82
C THR A 57 5.63 3.22 14.10
N GLY A 58 4.91 3.86 13.18
CA GLY A 58 5.44 4.94 12.36
C GLY A 58 4.44 5.49 11.34
N ASN A 59 4.83 6.55 10.63
CA ASN A 59 4.16 6.99 9.39
C ASN A 59 5.16 6.77 8.25
N PHE A 60 5.10 5.60 7.64
CA PHE A 60 6.07 5.14 6.66
C PHE A 60 5.78 5.77 5.29
N ARG A 61 6.83 6.11 4.56
CA ARG A 61 6.73 6.77 3.25
C ARG A 61 7.49 5.99 2.19
N PHE A 62 6.84 5.79 1.06
CA PHE A 62 7.47 5.32 -0.16
C PHE A 62 7.72 6.51 -1.08
N SER A 63 8.98 6.92 -1.19
CA SER A 63 9.40 8.11 -1.94
C SER A 63 9.58 7.83 -3.45
N PRO A 64 9.55 8.87 -4.31
CA PRO A 64 9.86 8.72 -5.72
C PRO A 64 11.27 8.18 -5.96
N ARG A 65 11.44 7.41 -7.04
CA ARG A 65 12.71 6.80 -7.44
C ARG A 65 12.94 6.94 -8.93
N THR A 66 14.19 6.86 -9.33
CA THR A 66 14.58 6.79 -10.73
C THR A 66 14.60 5.34 -11.22
N GLY A 67 14.36 5.15 -12.52
CA GLY A 67 14.32 3.83 -13.14
C GLY A 67 12.90 3.28 -13.30
N LEU A 68 12.82 2.11 -13.95
CA LEU A 68 11.58 1.40 -14.20
C LEU A 68 11.56 0.09 -13.41
N GLY A 69 10.37 -0.36 -13.04
CA GLY A 69 10.17 -1.61 -12.30
C GLY A 69 9.31 -1.40 -11.07
N VAL A 70 9.07 -2.50 -10.36
CA VAL A 70 8.23 -2.51 -9.16
C VAL A 70 9.09 -2.87 -7.95
N VAL A 71 8.99 -2.09 -6.89
CA VAL A 71 9.43 -2.49 -5.54
C VAL A 71 8.31 -3.28 -4.88
N VAL A 72 8.60 -4.52 -4.49
CA VAL A 72 7.65 -5.33 -3.72
C VAL A 72 7.93 -5.15 -2.24
N ILE A 73 6.93 -4.72 -1.46
CA ILE A 73 6.99 -4.65 0.00
C ILE A 73 6.08 -5.77 0.52
N ARG A 74 6.66 -6.83 1.10
CA ARG A 74 5.88 -8.04 1.43
C ARG A 74 6.16 -8.59 2.82
N SER A 75 5.18 -9.31 3.36
CA SER A 75 5.41 -10.22 4.48
C SER A 75 6.36 -11.36 4.09
N SER A 76 7.20 -11.81 5.03
CA SER A 76 8.01 -13.03 4.87
C SER A 76 7.18 -14.31 4.76
N ARG A 77 5.88 -14.26 5.12
CA ARG A 77 4.92 -15.38 4.99
C ARG A 77 3.83 -15.12 3.94
N TYR A 78 4.08 -14.23 2.97
CA TYR A 78 3.08 -13.86 1.95
C TYR A 78 2.58 -15.04 1.10
N LEU A 79 3.40 -16.08 0.89
CA LEU A 79 3.02 -17.30 0.16
C LEU A 79 1.95 -18.13 0.88
N GLU A 80 1.75 -17.90 2.17
CA GLU A 80 0.71 -18.57 2.96
C GLU A 80 -0.63 -17.80 2.94
N LEU A 81 -0.68 -16.65 2.27
CA LEU A 81 -1.88 -15.84 2.10
C LEU A 81 -2.59 -16.23 0.78
N PRO A 82 -3.93 -16.36 0.79
CA PRO A 82 -4.67 -16.82 -0.38
C PRO A 82 -4.62 -15.80 -1.53
N GLU A 83 -4.34 -16.25 -2.75
CA GLU A 83 -4.42 -15.42 -3.97
C GLU A 83 -5.79 -15.55 -4.64
N GLY A 84 -6.34 -14.43 -5.12
CA GLY A 84 -7.67 -14.36 -5.73
C GLY A 84 -8.82 -14.44 -4.71
N VAL A 85 -8.51 -14.46 -3.41
CA VAL A 85 -9.47 -14.47 -2.32
C VAL A 85 -9.05 -13.44 -1.28
N ARG A 86 -10.02 -12.67 -0.81
CA ARG A 86 -9.83 -11.68 0.25
C ARG A 86 -9.26 -12.31 1.53
N VAL A 87 -8.18 -11.74 2.06
CA VAL A 87 -7.64 -12.09 3.37
C VAL A 87 -8.63 -11.80 4.50
N THR A 88 -8.49 -12.51 5.61
CA THR A 88 -9.36 -12.35 6.78
C THR A 88 -8.54 -12.02 8.03
N PRO A 89 -9.19 -11.61 9.14
CA PRO A 89 -8.48 -11.45 10.41
C PRO A 89 -7.74 -12.71 10.90
N ALA A 90 -8.10 -13.90 10.42
CA ALA A 90 -7.40 -15.14 10.74
C ALA A 90 -6.00 -15.24 10.10
N ASP A 91 -5.73 -14.45 9.06
CA ASP A 91 -4.45 -14.43 8.36
C ASP A 91 -3.40 -13.51 9.01
N ARG A 92 -3.80 -12.68 9.98
CA ARG A 92 -2.91 -11.73 10.68
C ARG A 92 -1.59 -12.32 11.20
N PRO A 93 -1.53 -13.55 11.75
CA PRO A 93 -0.25 -14.14 12.17
C PRO A 93 0.78 -14.35 11.05
N LYS A 94 0.36 -14.21 9.79
CA LYS A 94 1.20 -14.29 8.58
C LYS A 94 1.61 -12.91 8.07
N MET A 95 1.24 -11.83 8.76
CA MET A 95 1.48 -10.45 8.33
C MET A 95 2.35 -9.71 9.36
N PRO A 96 3.28 -8.83 8.95
CA PRO A 96 3.75 -7.76 9.82
C PRO A 96 2.66 -6.71 10.00
N THR A 97 2.70 -5.97 11.10
CA THR A 97 1.75 -4.89 11.40
C THR A 97 2.44 -3.53 11.30
N LEU A 98 1.89 -2.64 10.47
CA LEU A 98 2.21 -1.21 10.47
C LEU A 98 1.16 -0.47 11.31
N ILE A 99 1.64 0.25 12.32
CA ILE A 99 0.80 0.98 13.27
C ILE A 99 1.07 2.47 13.09
N SER A 100 0.07 3.26 12.70
CA SER A 100 0.24 4.72 12.68
C SER A 100 0.63 5.22 14.07
N LYS A 101 1.68 6.05 14.14
CA LYS A 101 2.15 6.63 15.41
C LYS A 101 1.29 7.81 15.89
N ASP A 102 0.37 8.30 15.06
CA ASP A 102 -0.47 9.47 15.32
C ASP A 102 -1.82 9.40 14.56
N ASN A 103 -2.45 10.56 14.37
CA ASN A 103 -3.73 10.67 13.67
C ASN A 103 -3.60 10.76 12.13
N GLN A 104 -2.39 10.58 11.59
CA GLN A 104 -2.09 10.54 10.16
C GLN A 104 -1.91 9.09 9.65
N GLU A 105 -1.62 8.95 8.36
CA GLU A 105 -1.43 7.68 7.66
C GLU A 105 -0.29 6.85 8.23
N ALA A 106 -0.52 5.54 8.37
CA ALA A 106 0.52 4.58 8.70
C ALA A 106 1.47 4.36 7.51
N PHE A 107 0.96 4.41 6.28
CA PHE A 107 1.75 4.26 5.06
C PHE A 107 1.28 5.21 3.96
N THR A 108 2.22 5.94 3.36
CA THR A 108 1.96 6.87 2.27
C THR A 108 2.86 6.57 1.07
N VAL A 109 2.27 6.44 -0.12
CA VAL A 109 3.00 6.54 -1.39
C VAL A 109 3.04 8.00 -1.78
N MET A 110 4.24 8.59 -1.76
CA MET A 110 4.43 10.02 -1.93
C MET A 110 4.18 10.47 -3.38
N PRO A 111 3.77 11.74 -3.62
CA PRO A 111 3.59 12.29 -4.96
C PRO A 111 4.81 12.07 -5.85
N GLY A 112 4.57 11.66 -7.10
CA GLY A 112 5.59 11.32 -8.10
C GLY A 112 6.21 9.93 -7.94
N ALA A 113 5.86 9.16 -6.90
CA ALA A 113 6.33 7.79 -6.76
C ALA A 113 5.57 6.84 -7.70
N SER A 114 6.27 5.81 -8.18
CA SER A 114 5.65 4.80 -9.02
C SER A 114 6.20 3.40 -8.74
N GLY A 115 5.45 2.38 -9.15
CA GLY A 115 5.89 0.99 -9.15
C GLY A 115 6.09 0.43 -7.74
N VAL A 116 5.01 0.34 -6.97
CA VAL A 116 5.05 -0.28 -5.64
C VAL A 116 3.92 -1.26 -5.45
N ARG A 117 4.24 -2.43 -4.89
CA ARG A 117 3.24 -3.44 -4.51
C ARG A 117 3.41 -3.82 -3.06
N LEU A 118 2.39 -3.56 -2.24
CA LEU A 118 2.31 -4.06 -0.87
C LEU A 118 1.63 -5.43 -0.88
N ILE A 119 2.23 -6.43 -0.24
CA ILE A 119 1.69 -7.79 -0.18
C ILE A 119 1.63 -8.30 1.26
N GLY A 120 0.43 -8.58 1.75
CA GLY A 120 0.30 -9.31 3.02
C GLY A 120 0.67 -8.50 4.25
N ILE A 121 0.32 -7.22 4.29
CA ILE A 121 0.64 -6.31 5.40
C ILE A 121 -0.63 -6.00 6.20
N GLU A 122 -0.57 -6.12 7.52
CA GLU A 122 -1.60 -5.58 8.40
C GLU A 122 -1.32 -4.09 8.63
N ILE A 123 -2.32 -3.24 8.47
CA ILE A 123 -2.17 -1.78 8.62
C ILE A 123 -3.29 -1.24 9.51
N THR A 124 -2.90 -0.59 10.62
CA THR A 124 -3.84 -0.06 11.61
C THR A 124 -3.30 1.21 12.27
N ALA A 125 -4.04 1.74 13.25
CA ALA A 125 -3.66 2.94 14.01
C ALA A 125 -3.36 2.59 15.47
N ASN A 126 -2.55 3.42 16.14
CA ASN A 126 -2.32 3.28 17.56
C ASN A 126 -3.62 3.59 18.36
N PRO A 127 -4.10 2.68 19.23
CA PRO A 127 -5.34 2.84 19.97
C PRO A 127 -5.33 3.99 21.01
N ALA A 128 -4.15 4.55 21.30
CA ALA A 128 -3.99 5.74 22.14
C ALA A 128 -4.68 6.99 21.53
N PHE A 129 -4.86 7.05 20.21
CA PHE A 129 -5.51 8.17 19.55
C PHE A 129 -7.03 7.96 19.49
N SER A 130 -7.78 9.06 19.62
CA SER A 130 -9.25 9.06 19.51
C SER A 130 -9.74 9.12 18.05
N SER A 131 -8.88 9.57 17.14
CA SER A 131 -9.17 9.69 15.72
C SER A 131 -7.96 9.45 14.82
N ASN A 132 -8.23 9.06 13.57
CA ASN A 132 -7.23 8.95 12.51
C ASN A 132 -7.86 9.26 11.13
N GLY A 133 -7.15 10.06 10.31
CA GLY A 133 -7.65 10.62 9.04
C GLY A 133 -7.58 9.69 7.82
N GLY A 134 -6.79 8.61 7.91
CA GLY A 134 -6.51 7.64 6.85
C GLY A 134 -5.41 6.68 7.27
N LEU A 135 -5.46 5.41 6.88
CA LEU A 135 -4.43 4.41 7.22
C LEU A 135 -3.39 4.24 6.11
N VAL A 136 -3.85 4.14 4.87
CA VAL A 136 -3.02 4.11 3.67
C VAL A 136 -3.42 5.26 2.76
N SER A 137 -2.44 6.04 2.28
CA SER A 137 -2.68 7.02 1.21
C SER A 137 -1.80 6.77 -0.01
N LEU A 138 -2.43 6.73 -1.16
CA LEU A 138 -1.77 6.69 -2.47
C LEU A 138 -1.81 8.10 -3.04
N GLY A 139 -0.76 8.87 -2.81
CA GLY A 139 -0.71 10.30 -3.14
C GLY A 139 -1.22 11.18 -2.01
N GLU A 140 -1.22 12.48 -2.27
CA GLU A 140 -1.62 13.51 -1.32
C GLU A 140 -2.71 14.40 -1.90
N ASN A 141 -3.51 15.01 -1.03
CA ASN A 141 -4.54 15.98 -1.41
C ASN A 141 -4.17 17.38 -0.89
N ASP A 142 -2.96 17.83 -1.22
CA ASP A 142 -2.41 19.12 -0.81
C ASP A 142 -1.55 19.76 -1.92
N SER A 143 -0.78 20.80 -1.58
CA SER A 143 0.05 21.53 -2.54
C SER A 143 1.22 20.73 -3.13
N THR A 144 1.52 19.54 -2.60
CA THR A 144 2.57 18.66 -3.12
C THR A 144 2.11 17.84 -4.33
N GLN A 145 0.80 17.76 -4.57
CA GLN A 145 0.20 17.06 -5.72
C GLN A 145 -0.88 17.91 -6.39
N THR A 146 -0.47 18.78 -7.32
CA THR A 146 -1.35 19.75 -8.00
C THR A 146 -1.54 19.46 -9.48
N SER A 147 -0.92 18.39 -10.00
CA SER A 147 -1.01 17.97 -11.39
C SER A 147 -1.04 16.44 -11.54
N ALA A 148 -1.57 15.96 -12.67
CA ALA A 148 -1.62 14.53 -12.97
C ALA A 148 -0.22 13.88 -13.04
N ALA A 149 0.83 14.65 -13.39
CA ALA A 149 2.21 14.16 -13.45
C ALA A 149 2.79 13.89 -12.04
N GLN A 150 2.22 14.49 -11.00
CA GLN A 150 2.62 14.26 -9.61
C GLN A 150 1.79 13.15 -8.95
N ALA A 151 0.71 12.67 -9.58
CA ALA A 151 -0.06 11.57 -9.03
C ALA A 151 0.80 10.30 -9.02
N PRO A 152 0.88 9.56 -7.89
CA PRO A 152 1.54 8.27 -7.88
C PRO A 152 0.94 7.32 -8.91
N SER A 153 1.71 6.33 -9.33
CA SER A 153 1.27 5.39 -10.36
C SER A 153 1.77 3.97 -10.17
N ASP A 154 1.08 3.00 -10.78
CA ASP A 154 1.46 1.59 -10.72
C ASP A 154 1.57 1.10 -9.26
N VAL A 155 0.52 1.40 -8.49
CA VAL A 155 0.46 1.10 -7.05
C VAL A 155 -0.55 -0.01 -6.78
N ILE A 156 -0.08 -1.12 -6.22
CA ILE A 156 -0.93 -2.27 -5.90
C ILE A 156 -0.91 -2.54 -4.40
N VAL A 157 -2.09 -2.62 -3.79
CA VAL A 157 -2.29 -3.14 -2.43
C VAL A 157 -2.92 -4.53 -2.56
N ASP A 158 -2.19 -5.56 -2.16
CA ASP A 158 -2.50 -6.97 -2.40
C ASP A 158 -2.50 -7.74 -1.07
N ARG A 159 -3.61 -8.44 -0.76
CA ARG A 159 -3.74 -9.27 0.46
C ARG A 159 -3.42 -8.54 1.77
N CYS A 160 -3.64 -7.23 1.84
CA CYS A 160 -3.39 -6.45 3.05
C CYS A 160 -4.62 -6.40 3.95
N TYR A 161 -4.44 -6.58 5.26
CA TYR A 161 -5.54 -6.41 6.22
C TYR A 161 -5.51 -5.00 6.81
N ILE A 162 -6.37 -4.12 6.30
CA ILE A 162 -6.40 -2.69 6.67
C ILE A 162 -7.63 -2.43 7.53
N HIS A 163 -7.43 -2.05 8.79
CA HIS A 163 -8.54 -1.88 9.71
C HIS A 163 -8.33 -0.77 10.74
N GLY A 164 -9.44 -0.15 11.12
CA GLY A 164 -9.47 0.83 12.20
C GLY A 164 -9.48 0.21 13.60
N ILE A 165 -9.52 1.07 14.61
CA ILE A 165 -9.68 0.67 16.01
C ILE A 165 -11.17 0.77 16.39
N PRO A 166 -11.80 -0.31 16.89
CA PRO A 166 -13.20 -0.28 17.32
C PRO A 166 -13.47 0.82 18.35
N GLY A 167 -14.58 1.55 18.17
CA GLY A 167 -14.98 2.64 19.07
C GLY A 167 -14.20 3.96 18.91
N LYS A 168 -13.32 4.07 17.91
CA LYS A 168 -12.57 5.29 17.58
C LYS A 168 -13.07 5.92 16.28
N SER A 169 -12.78 7.21 16.08
CA SER A 169 -13.14 7.93 14.86
C SER A 169 -12.13 7.65 13.74
N MET A 170 -12.46 6.70 12.85
CA MET A 170 -11.58 6.26 11.76
C MET A 170 -12.20 6.65 10.42
N LYS A 171 -11.46 7.39 9.58
CA LYS A 171 -12.04 7.98 8.36
C LYS A 171 -11.85 7.13 7.10
N ARG A 172 -10.62 6.75 6.75
CA ARG A 172 -10.29 6.09 5.47
C ARG A 172 -9.38 4.88 5.68
N GLY A 173 -9.72 3.73 5.08
CA GLY A 173 -8.81 2.58 5.01
C GLY A 173 -7.70 2.84 4.00
N VAL A 174 -8.09 3.02 2.74
CA VAL A 174 -7.21 3.42 1.65
C VAL A 174 -7.76 4.69 0.99
N SER A 175 -6.96 5.75 0.91
CA SER A 175 -7.22 6.93 0.09
C SER A 175 -6.46 6.81 -1.23
N ILE A 176 -7.14 7.01 -2.36
CA ILE A 176 -6.52 6.89 -3.69
C ILE A 176 -6.57 8.24 -4.41
N HIS A 177 -5.42 8.90 -4.48
CA HIS A 177 -5.10 10.07 -5.28
C HIS A 177 -4.01 9.70 -6.30
N ALA A 178 -4.12 8.53 -6.91
CA ALA A 178 -3.12 7.93 -7.78
C ALA A 178 -3.75 7.45 -9.10
N LYS A 179 -2.93 7.23 -10.13
CA LYS A 179 -3.31 6.58 -11.38
C LYS A 179 -2.88 5.11 -11.38
N ASP A 180 -3.46 4.30 -12.26
CA ASP A 180 -3.04 2.91 -12.50
C ASP A 180 -2.86 2.10 -11.21
N SER A 181 -3.81 2.23 -10.28
CA SER A 181 -3.72 1.67 -8.93
C SER A 181 -4.83 0.67 -8.66
N ALA A 182 -4.54 -0.35 -7.85
CA ALA A 182 -5.50 -1.39 -7.50
C ALA A 182 -5.39 -1.81 -6.02
N VAL A 183 -6.54 -2.17 -5.44
CA VAL A 183 -6.64 -2.87 -4.16
C VAL A 183 -7.28 -4.23 -4.44
N ILE A 184 -6.55 -5.30 -4.20
CA ILE A 184 -6.95 -6.67 -4.52
C ILE A 184 -6.79 -7.55 -3.28
N ASP A 185 -7.72 -8.49 -3.10
CA ASP A 185 -7.67 -9.52 -2.07
C ASP A 185 -7.46 -9.00 -0.62
N SER A 186 -7.74 -7.71 -0.38
CA SER A 186 -7.48 -6.95 0.85
C SER A 186 -8.79 -6.52 1.50
#